data_AF-A0A7U2R3E4-F1
#
_entry.id   AF-A0A7U2R3E4-F1
#
_cell.length_a   1.000
_cell.length_b   1.000
_cell.length_c   1.000
_cell.angle_alpha   90.00
_cell.angle_beta   90.00
_cell.angle_gamma   90.00
#
_symmetry.space_group_name_H-M   'P 1'
#
loop_
_entity.id
_entity.type
_entity.pdbx_description
1 polymer ?
#
loop_
_entity_poly.entity_id
_entity_poly.type
_entity_poly.pdbx_seq_one_letter_code
_entity_poly.pdbx_strand_id
1 'polypeptide(L)'
;MDLNVIDLLIAHGANINHADRNGITALHIMARNLRQVKAAQFLIHRGADVNAKTLKGDTPLCEAAGRGALLKRDVWTQENEYVTLDDRIKTQDTMMGVLQDAGGSLDEPNAAGKTPRQLLEQKRASWYKESNRRTIL
;
A
#
# COMPACT_ATOMS: atom_id res chain seq x y z
N MET A 1 -9.63 -11.53 5.81
CA MET A 1 -8.69 -12.60 6.17
C MET A 1 -8.83 -12.82 7.67
N ASP A 2 -8.90 -14.07 8.11
CA ASP A 2 -8.96 -14.38 9.54
C ASP A 2 -7.53 -14.39 10.10
N LEU A 3 -7.27 -13.60 11.15
CA LEU A 3 -5.94 -13.49 11.76
C LEU A 3 -5.54 -14.78 12.47
N ASN A 4 -6.52 -15.55 12.97
CA ASN A 4 -6.26 -16.83 13.63
C ASN A 4 -5.62 -17.84 12.68
N VAL A 5 -5.98 -17.79 11.39
CA VAL A 5 -5.40 -18.65 10.36
C VAL A 5 -3.94 -18.28 10.11
N ILE A 6 -3.61 -16.98 10.10
CA ILE A 6 -2.23 -16.50 9.93
C ILE A 6 -1.36 -17.02 11.08
N ASP A 7 -1.85 -16.87 12.32
CA ASP A 7 -1.14 -17.32 13.51
C ASP A 7 -0.94 -18.83 13.55
N LEU A 8 -1.96 -19.60 13.20
CA LEU A 8 -1.85 -21.05 13.14
C LEU A 8 -0.78 -21.49 12.14
N LEU A 9 -0.74 -20.87 10.95
CA LEU A 9 0.24 -21.18 9.92
C LEU A 9 1.66 -20.84 10.37
N ILE A 10 1.88 -19.67 10.98
CA ILE A 10 3.19 -19.27 11.52
C ILE A 10 3.63 -20.22 12.65
N ALA A 11 2.71 -20.60 13.54
CA ALA A 11 2.99 -21.55 14.62
C ALA A 11 3.39 -22.94 14.10
N HIS A 12 2.92 -23.33 12.90
CA HIS A 12 3.30 -24.57 12.23
C HIS A 12 4.53 -24.40 11.32
N GLY A 13 5.29 -23.31 11.45
CA GLY A 13 6.56 -23.09 10.74
C GLY A 13 6.41 -22.45 9.36
N ALA A 14 5.26 -21.88 9.02
CA ALA A 14 5.14 -21.10 7.79
C ALA A 14 6.07 -19.87 7.86
N ASN A 15 6.89 -19.69 6.81
CA ASN A 15 7.74 -18.52 6.70
C ASN A 15 6.91 -17.30 6.28
N ILE A 16 6.82 -16.30 7.16
CA ILE A 16 6.07 -15.06 6.92
C ILE A 16 6.57 -14.25 5.71
N ASN A 17 7.85 -14.39 5.40
CA ASN A 17 8.53 -13.73 4.28
C ASN A 17 8.65 -14.65 3.06
N HIS A 18 7.94 -15.79 3.04
CA HIS A 18 7.89 -16.62 1.85
C HIS A 18 7.39 -15.80 0.66
N ALA A 19 8.15 -15.86 -0.42
CA ALA A 19 7.85 -15.18 -1.67
C ALA A 19 7.56 -16.22 -2.75
N ASP A 20 6.57 -15.95 -3.59
CA ASP A 20 6.32 -16.78 -4.77
C ASP A 20 7.45 -16.61 -5.83
N ARG A 21 7.30 -17.27 -6.98
CA ARG A 21 8.27 -17.18 -8.09
C ARG A 21 8.47 -15.77 -8.64
N ASN A 22 7.56 -14.84 -8.34
CA ASN A 22 7.62 -13.45 -8.74
C ASN A 22 8.14 -12.53 -7.62
N GLY A 23 8.60 -13.08 -6.50
CA GLY A 23 9.01 -12.30 -5.33
C GLY A 23 7.82 -11.69 -4.57
N ILE A 24 6.59 -12.16 -4.82
CA ILE A 24 5.39 -11.64 -4.15
C ILE A 24 5.26 -12.32 -2.79
N THR A 25 5.32 -11.52 -1.74
CA THR A 25 5.11 -11.97 -0.34
C THR A 25 3.66 -11.80 0.09
N ALA A 26 3.30 -12.38 1.24
CA ALA A 26 1.98 -12.16 1.86
C ALA A 26 1.67 -10.66 2.05
N LEU A 27 2.67 -9.85 2.41
CA LEU A 27 2.49 -8.42 2.60
C LEU A 27 2.18 -7.67 1.29
N HIS A 28 2.76 -8.08 0.16
CA HIS A 28 2.38 -7.54 -1.16
C HIS A 28 0.91 -7.82 -1.48
N ILE A 29 0.43 -9.04 -1.17
CA ILE A 29 -0.96 -9.43 -1.41
C ILE A 29 -1.90 -8.58 -0.54
N MET A 30 -1.55 -8.35 0.73
CA MET A 30 -2.33 -7.46 1.60
C MET A 30 -2.30 -6.01 1.11
N ALA A 31 -1.14 -5.51 0.68
CA ALA A 31 -1.00 -4.16 0.16
C ALA A 31 -1.86 -3.92 -1.11
N ARG A 32 -2.06 -4.95 -1.94
CA ARG A 32 -3.00 -4.90 -3.07
C ARG A 32 -4.46 -4.85 -2.63
N ASN A 33 -4.78 -5.38 -1.46
CA ASN A 33 -6.13 -5.41 -0.88
C ASN A 33 -6.25 -4.37 0.24
N LEU A 34 -6.49 -3.13 -0.17
CA LEU A 34 -6.52 -1.93 0.68
C LEU A 34 -7.48 -1.99 1.89
N ARG A 35 -8.42 -2.94 1.92
CA ARG A 35 -9.36 -3.14 3.04
C ARG A 35 -8.80 -4.04 4.15
N GLN A 36 -7.70 -4.75 3.92
CA GLN A 36 -7.10 -5.70 4.86
C GLN A 36 -5.98 -5.05 5.70
N VAL A 37 -6.15 -3.79 6.12
CA VAL A 37 -5.14 -3.03 6.89
C VAL A 37 -4.76 -3.76 8.18
N LYS A 38 -5.75 -4.31 8.91
CA LYS A 38 -5.49 -5.10 10.14
C LYS A 38 -4.63 -6.34 9.88
N ALA A 39 -4.84 -7.02 8.75
CA ALA A 39 -4.02 -8.18 8.39
C ALA A 39 -2.60 -7.79 7.99
N ALA A 40 -2.42 -6.65 7.31
CA ALA A 40 -1.08 -6.11 7.03
C ALA A 40 -0.34 -5.71 8.31
N GLN A 41 -0.99 -4.97 9.22
CA GLN A 41 -0.44 -4.64 10.54
C GLN A 41 -0.01 -5.90 11.30
N PHE A 42 -0.85 -6.94 11.24
CA PHE A 42 -0.57 -8.20 11.88
C PHE A 42 0.69 -8.89 11.32
N LEU A 43 0.81 -8.96 9.99
CA LEU A 43 1.98 -9.54 9.33
C LEU A 43 3.26 -8.74 9.67
N ILE A 44 3.18 -7.41 9.67
CA ILE A 44 4.29 -6.54 10.05
C ILE A 44 4.72 -6.79 11.49
N HIS A 45 3.75 -6.87 12.42
CA HIS A 45 4.02 -7.17 13.83
C HIS A 45 4.67 -8.54 14.03
N ARG A 46 4.35 -9.51 13.17
CA ARG A 46 4.96 -10.84 13.15
C ARG A 46 6.31 -10.89 12.39
N GLY A 47 6.85 -9.75 11.93
CA GLY A 47 8.17 -9.65 11.31
C GLY A 47 8.17 -9.76 9.78
N ALA A 48 7.05 -9.44 9.12
CA ALA A 48 7.03 -9.36 7.65
C ALA A 48 7.95 -8.23 7.16
N ASP A 49 8.75 -8.53 6.13
CA ASP A 49 9.63 -7.57 5.48
C ASP A 49 8.80 -6.56 4.67
N VAL A 50 8.75 -5.33 5.19
CA VAL A 50 8.02 -4.21 4.60
C VAL A 50 8.66 -3.67 3.32
N ASN A 51 9.94 -3.98 3.10
CA ASN A 51 10.72 -3.54 1.95
C ASN A 51 11.04 -4.68 0.98
N ALA A 52 10.41 -5.86 1.17
CA ALA A 52 10.54 -6.98 0.26
C ALA A 52 10.26 -6.54 -1.18
N LYS A 53 11.05 -7.02 -2.15
CA LYS A 53 10.95 -6.62 -3.55
C LYS A 53 10.46 -7.78 -4.41
N THR A 54 9.44 -7.52 -5.21
CA THR A 54 9.07 -8.42 -6.32
C THR A 54 10.15 -8.43 -7.41
N LEU A 55 10.03 -9.32 -8.39
CA LEU A 55 10.89 -9.31 -9.59
C LEU A 55 10.83 -7.98 -10.37
N LYS A 56 9.77 -7.19 -10.18
CA LYS A 56 9.64 -5.85 -10.78
C LYS A 56 10.25 -4.75 -9.91
N GLY A 57 10.88 -5.11 -8.79
CA GLY A 57 11.36 -4.16 -7.79
C GLY A 57 10.23 -3.43 -7.05
N ASP A 58 8.96 -3.85 -7.23
CA ASP A 58 7.86 -3.27 -6.49
C ASP A 58 7.93 -3.72 -5.03
N THR A 59 7.87 -2.77 -4.11
CA THR A 59 7.66 -3.01 -2.67
C THR A 59 6.17 -3.13 -2.37
N PRO A 60 5.76 -3.61 -1.18
CA PRO A 60 4.38 -3.53 -0.74
C PRO A 60 3.81 -2.10 -0.84
N LEU A 61 4.64 -1.08 -0.57
CA LEU A 61 4.23 0.32 -0.70
C LEU A 61 3.97 0.73 -2.16
N CYS A 62 4.78 0.26 -3.12
CA CYS A 62 4.52 0.45 -4.56
C CYS A 62 3.16 -0.14 -4.97
N GLU A 63 2.85 -1.35 -4.50
CA GLU A 63 1.59 -2.03 -4.80
C GLU A 63 0.37 -1.28 -4.22
N ALA A 64 0.46 -0.82 -2.98
CA ALA A 64 -0.58 -0.02 -2.34
C ALA A 64 -0.78 1.33 -3.06
N ALA A 65 0.32 2.01 -3.42
CA ALA A 65 0.31 3.26 -4.18
C ALA A 65 -0.36 3.09 -5.55
N GLY A 66 0.03 2.06 -6.30
CA GLY A 66 -0.52 1.74 -7.62
C GLY A 66 -2.01 1.37 -7.61
N ARG A 67 -2.55 0.95 -6.45
CA ARG A 67 -3.99 0.68 -6.26
C ARG A 67 -4.80 1.90 -5.84
N GLY A 68 -4.17 3.00 -5.45
CA GLY A 68 -4.86 4.19 -4.97
C GLY A 68 -5.33 4.06 -3.51
N ALA A 69 -4.47 3.55 -2.62
CA ALA A 69 -4.74 3.38 -1.19
C ALA A 69 -5.27 4.62 -0.44
N LEU A 70 -5.04 5.83 -0.97
CA LEU A 70 -5.50 7.10 -0.39
C LEU A 70 -6.93 7.48 -0.77
N LEU A 71 -7.66 6.64 -1.53
CA LEU A 71 -8.95 6.98 -2.14
C LEU A 71 -10.18 6.75 -1.24
N LYS A 72 -10.11 7.02 0.08
CA LYS A 72 -11.37 7.32 0.76
C LYS A 72 -11.96 8.54 0.05
N ARG A 73 -13.23 8.43 -0.37
CA ARG A 73 -13.97 9.45 -1.16
C ARG A 73 -13.93 10.84 -0.51
N ASP A 74 -13.71 10.86 0.80
CA ASP A 74 -13.71 12.05 1.66
C ASP A 74 -12.32 12.65 1.84
N VAL A 75 -11.26 11.98 1.40
CA VAL A 75 -9.88 12.43 1.60
C VAL A 75 -9.45 13.42 0.52
N TRP A 76 -10.03 13.37 -0.69
CA TRP A 76 -9.73 14.27 -1.82
C TRP A 76 -10.91 15.20 -2.17
N THR A 77 -11.66 15.68 -1.17
CA THR A 77 -12.63 16.76 -1.42
C THR A 77 -11.90 18.00 -1.94
N GLN A 78 -12.56 18.78 -2.82
CA GLN A 78 -11.97 19.98 -3.42
C GLN A 78 -11.57 21.06 -2.39
N GLU A 79 -12.00 20.92 -1.13
CA GLU A 79 -11.80 21.93 -0.09
C GLU A 79 -10.50 21.78 0.72
N ASN A 80 -9.72 20.71 0.53
CA ASN A 80 -8.52 20.49 1.34
C ASN A 80 -7.22 20.72 0.56
N GLU A 81 -7.07 21.93 0.03
CA GLU A 81 -5.96 22.37 -0.84
C GLU A 81 -4.60 22.44 -0.10
N TYR A 82 -4.55 22.32 1.22
CA TYR A 82 -3.36 22.62 2.03
C TYR A 82 -2.71 21.47 2.80
N VAL A 83 -3.22 20.24 2.73
CA VAL A 83 -2.60 19.13 3.48
C VAL A 83 -1.64 18.37 2.57
N THR A 84 -0.36 18.42 2.90
CA THR A 84 0.72 17.80 2.13
C THR A 84 0.50 16.28 2.00
N LEU A 85 1.03 15.66 0.94
CA LEU A 85 0.95 14.20 0.76
C LEU A 85 1.47 13.47 2.00
N ASP A 86 2.52 14.02 2.62
CA ASP A 86 3.21 13.45 3.77
C ASP A 86 2.40 13.53 5.07
N ASP A 87 1.53 14.53 5.25
CA ASP A 87 0.63 14.62 6.42
C ASP A 87 -0.59 13.68 6.30
N ARG A 88 -0.98 13.31 5.07
CA ARG A 88 -2.16 12.47 4.79
C ARG A 88 -1.87 10.99 4.83
N ILE A 89 -0.65 10.59 4.44
CA ILE A 89 -0.22 9.18 4.46
C ILE A 89 -0.02 8.71 5.92
N LYS A 90 0.39 9.59 6.85
CA LYS A 90 0.62 9.28 8.28
C LYS A 90 -0.61 8.84 9.09
N THR A 91 -1.81 8.80 8.51
CA THR A 91 -2.97 8.27 9.24
C THR A 91 -2.91 6.74 9.29
N GLN A 92 -2.75 6.19 10.50
CA GLN A 92 -2.63 4.74 10.79
C GLN A 92 -3.80 3.87 10.27
N ASP A 93 -4.88 4.50 9.83
CA ASP A 93 -6.04 3.84 9.24
C ASP A 93 -5.83 3.40 7.78
N THR A 94 -4.78 3.88 7.12
CA THR A 94 -4.51 3.57 5.72
C THR A 94 -3.41 2.53 5.55
N MET A 95 -3.52 1.69 4.51
CA MET A 95 -2.51 0.69 4.17
C MET A 95 -1.13 1.34 3.94
N MET A 96 -1.11 2.50 3.29
CA MET A 96 0.13 3.24 3.03
C MET A 96 0.74 3.78 4.32
N GLY A 97 -0.07 4.32 5.23
CA GLY A 97 0.40 4.79 6.53
C GLY A 97 1.02 3.68 7.34
N VAL A 98 0.33 2.53 7.43
CA VAL A 98 0.86 1.35 8.12
C VAL A 98 2.20 0.89 7.54
N LEU A 99 2.33 0.83 6.22
CA LEU A 99 3.56 0.41 5.57
C LEU A 99 4.68 1.45 5.72
N GLN A 100 4.36 2.75 5.70
CA GLN A 100 5.32 3.82 5.91
C GLN A 100 5.81 3.85 7.36
N ASP A 101 4.90 3.76 8.34
CA ASP A 101 5.22 3.72 9.77
C ASP A 101 6.09 2.50 10.11
N ALA A 102 5.91 1.40 9.37
CA ALA A 102 6.72 0.21 9.50
C ALA A 102 8.12 0.33 8.85
N GLY A 103 8.44 1.45 8.19
CA GLY A 103 9.73 1.72 7.57
C GLY A 103 9.77 1.55 6.04
N GLY A 104 8.60 1.51 5.38
CA GLY A 104 8.51 1.49 3.92
C GLY A 104 8.93 2.82 3.29
N SER A 105 9.89 2.79 2.36
CA SER A 105 10.36 4.00 1.66
C SER A 105 9.43 4.44 0.53
N LEU A 106 9.06 5.72 0.51
CA LEU A 106 8.28 6.36 -0.57
C LEU A 106 9.11 6.75 -1.79
N ASP A 107 10.43 6.78 -1.62
CA ASP A 107 11.37 7.35 -2.59
C ASP A 107 12.23 6.28 -3.26
N GLU A 108 12.12 5.02 -2.83
CA GLU A 108 12.75 3.91 -3.51
C GLU A 108 12.08 3.62 -4.86
N PRO A 109 12.82 3.65 -5.98
CA PRO A 109 12.27 3.33 -7.29
C PRO A 109 12.18 1.81 -7.49
N ASN A 110 11.11 1.38 -8.16
CA ASN A 110 10.99 0.03 -8.69
C ASN A 110 11.85 -0.15 -9.98
N ALA A 111 11.80 -1.34 -10.59
CA ALA A 111 12.56 -1.62 -11.82
C ALA A 111 12.12 -0.77 -13.02
N ALA A 112 10.94 -0.14 -12.97
CA ALA A 112 10.47 0.81 -13.98
C ALA A 112 10.93 2.25 -13.69
N GLY A 113 11.78 2.47 -12.68
CA GLY A 113 12.25 3.79 -12.25
C GLY A 113 11.19 4.63 -11.54
N LYS A 114 10.05 4.03 -11.16
CA LYS A 114 8.94 4.73 -10.52
C LYS A 114 8.98 4.55 -9.01
N THR A 115 8.87 5.64 -8.28
CA THR A 115 8.72 5.59 -6.81
C THR A 115 7.25 5.45 -6.41
N PRO A 116 6.94 4.90 -5.21
CA PRO A 116 5.59 4.94 -4.65
C PRO A 116 4.95 6.33 -4.72
N ARG A 117 5.70 7.39 -4.40
CA ARG A 117 5.23 8.78 -4.48
C ARG A 117 4.78 9.16 -5.90
N GLN A 118 5.55 8.80 -6.92
CA GLN A 118 5.20 9.07 -8.32
C GLN A 118 3.98 8.26 -8.78
N LEU A 119 3.84 7.02 -8.33
CA LEU A 119 2.66 6.18 -8.64
C LEU A 119 1.37 6.76 -8.04
N LEU A 120 1.44 7.31 -6.82
CA LEU A 120 0.33 8.03 -6.20
C LEU A 120 -0.10 9.25 -7.01
N GLU A 121 0.85 10.11 -7.40
CA GLU A 121 0.55 11.31 -8.19
C GLU A 121 -0.05 10.96 -9.56
N GLN A 122 0.45 9.90 -10.21
CA GLN A 122 -0.13 9.40 -11.45
C GLN A 122 -1.59 8.96 -11.25
N LYS A 123 -1.91 8.29 -10.14
CA LYS A 123 -3.27 7.86 -9.81
C LYS A 123 -4.18 9.03 -9.44
N ARG A 124 -3.68 10.01 -8.70
CA ARG A 124 -4.39 11.25 -8.37
C ARG A 124 -4.81 11.99 -9.63
N ALA A 125 -3.89 12.22 -10.57
CA ALA A 125 -4.17 12.88 -11.84
C ALA A 125 -5.21 12.11 -12.68
N SER A 126 -5.14 10.78 -12.69
CA SER A 126 -6.13 9.94 -13.36
C SER A 126 -7.53 10.08 -12.75
N TRP A 127 -7.63 10.15 -11.43
CA TRP A 127 -8.90 10.29 -10.73
C TRP A 127 -9.57 11.65 -10.99
N TYR A 128 -8.81 12.76 -10.93
CA TYR A 128 -9.38 14.09 -11.21
C TYR A 128 -9.95 14.19 -12.63
N LYS A 129 -9.24 13.63 -13.62
CA LYS A 129 -9.74 13.58 -15.01
C LYS A 129 -11.05 12.80 -15.13
N GLU A 130 -11.15 11.67 -14.44
CA GLU A 130 -12.35 10.82 -14.45
C GLU A 130 -13.51 11.46 -13.66
N SER A 131 -13.23 12.10 -12.52
CA SER A 131 -14.24 12.77 -11.70
C SER A 131 -14.82 13.98 -12.43
N ASN A 132 -14.00 14.84 -13.03
CA ASN A 132 -14.49 16.00 -13.77
C ASN A 132 -15.27 15.62 -15.04
N ARG A 133 -15.00 14.45 -15.64
CA ARG A 133 -15.85 13.93 -16.73
C ARG A 133 -17.26 13.56 -16.26
N ARG A 134 -17.43 13.15 -15.01
CA ARG A 134 -18.72 12.71 -14.45
C ARG A 134 -19.58 13.85 -13.91
N THR A 135 -19.00 15.04 -13.72
CA THR A 135 -19.71 16.22 -13.20
C THR A 135 -20.29 17.11 -14.32
N ILE A 136 -20.05 16.80 -15.60
CA ILE A 136 -20.50 17.60 -16.77
C ILE A 136 -21.69 16.92 -17.50
N LEU A 137 -22.43 16.02 -16.86
CA LEU A 137 -23.70 15.48 -17.34
C LEU A 137 -24.77 15.65 -16.25
#